data_AF-A0A2S2P5V8-F1
#
_entry.id   AF-A0A2S2P5V8-F1
#
_cell.length_a   1.000
_cell.length_b   1.000
_cell.length_c   1.000
_cell.angle_alpha   90.00
_cell.angle_beta   90.00
_cell.angle_gamma   90.00
#
_symmetry.space_group_name_H-M   'P 1'
#
loop_
_entity.id
_entity.type
_entity.pdbx_description
1 polymer ?
#
loop_
_entity_poly.entity_id
_entity_poly.type
_entity_poly.pdbx_seq_one_letter_code
_entity_poly.pdbx_strand_id
1 'polypeptide(L)'
;CTGLFVGPYCQWKNPCHTGPVPRCQNAGTCAVTQVSPHSPPGFSCQCPLGFTASLCEIPISNACDSKPCQNGGTCWLHNIKEHRCNCAPGFTGMHITILYHRFNTIFLLM
;
A
#
# COMPACT_ATOMS: atom_id res chain seq x y z
N CYS A 1 -5.30 22.50 15.06
CA CYS A 1 -4.87 22.98 13.73
C CYS A 1 -5.73 22.33 12.65
N THR A 2 -5.81 22.89 11.44
CA THR A 2 -6.27 22.11 10.28
C THR A 2 -5.21 21.03 9.96
N GLY A 3 -5.55 20.01 9.17
CA GLY A 3 -4.60 18.93 8.84
C GLY A 3 -3.32 19.40 8.13
N LEU A 4 -3.33 20.62 7.56
CA LEU A 4 -2.19 21.20 6.84
C LEU A 4 -1.15 21.88 7.74
N PHE A 5 -1.41 21.99 9.04
CA PHE A 5 -0.51 22.68 9.99
C PHE A 5 -0.29 21.85 11.27
N VAL A 6 0.88 22.01 11.88
CA VAL A 6 1.30 21.32 13.09
C VAL A 6 2.03 22.27 14.04
N GLY A 7 2.31 21.78 15.25
CA GLY A 7 2.92 22.56 16.33
C GLY A 7 1.90 23.07 17.34
N PRO A 8 2.37 23.50 18.53
CA PRO A 8 1.51 23.97 19.61
C PRO A 8 0.67 25.20 19.24
N TYR A 9 1.12 25.97 18.25
CA TYR A 9 0.44 27.18 17.78
C TYR A 9 0.01 27.09 16.31
N CYS A 10 0.02 25.89 15.71
CA CYS A 10 -0.26 25.70 14.28
C CYS A 10 0.64 26.52 13.36
N GLN A 11 1.84 26.87 13.83
CA GLN A 11 2.73 27.81 13.17
C GLN A 11 3.53 27.16 12.03
N TRP A 12 3.59 25.83 11.99
CA TRP A 12 4.37 25.10 11.01
C TRP A 12 3.47 24.38 10.01
N LYS A 13 3.84 24.41 8.72
CA LYS A 13 3.19 23.57 7.72
C LYS A 13 3.42 22.10 8.08
N ASN A 14 2.37 21.30 7.97
CA ASN A 14 2.46 19.87 8.17
C ASN A 14 3.40 19.29 7.10
N PRO A 15 4.57 18.75 7.48
CA PRO A 15 5.55 18.31 6.50
C PRO A 15 5.05 17.11 5.68
N CYS A 16 4.02 16.38 6.14
CA CYS A 16 3.44 15.25 5.41
C CYS A 16 2.61 15.64 4.18
N HIS A 17 2.28 16.92 4.00
CA HIS A 17 1.52 17.41 2.84
C HIS A 17 2.40 18.26 1.93
N THR A 18 2.64 17.77 0.70
CA THR A 18 3.40 18.49 -0.34
C THR A 18 2.50 19.02 -1.47
N GLY A 19 1.19 19.14 -1.22
CA GLY A 19 0.18 19.57 -2.19
C GLY A 19 -0.88 18.48 -2.43
N PRO A 20 -1.22 18.15 -3.70
CA PRO A 20 -2.25 17.15 -4.00
C PRO A 20 -1.80 15.71 -3.75
N VAL A 21 -0.48 15.49 -3.61
CA VAL A 21 0.12 14.18 -3.35
C VAL A 21 0.68 14.11 -1.91
N PRO A 22 0.53 12.95 -1.23
CA PRO A 22 1.19 12.70 0.03
C PRO A 22 2.70 12.60 -0.19
N ARG A 23 3.48 13.00 0.81
CA ARG A 23 4.94 13.04 0.64
C ARG A 23 5.59 11.65 0.54
N CYS A 24 5.11 10.68 1.31
CA CYS A 24 5.62 9.31 1.24
C CYS A 24 5.04 8.62 0.00
N GLN A 25 5.91 8.06 -0.84
CA GLN A 25 5.54 7.41 -2.09
C GLN A 25 5.00 6.00 -1.87
N ASN A 26 4.45 5.39 -2.92
CA ASN A 26 4.02 3.99 -2.95
C ASN A 26 3.08 3.58 -1.81
N ALA A 27 2.18 4.49 -1.41
CA ALA A 27 1.26 4.31 -0.28
C ALA A 27 1.94 4.19 1.10
N GLY A 28 3.15 4.75 1.25
CA GLY A 28 3.80 4.88 2.55
C GLY A 28 3.04 5.78 3.51
N THR A 29 3.12 5.47 4.81
CA THR A 29 2.46 6.24 5.86
C THR A 29 3.39 7.30 6.40
N CYS A 30 2.97 8.57 6.38
CA CYS A 30 3.77 9.67 6.91
C CYS A 30 3.46 9.95 8.38
N ALA A 31 4.51 10.10 9.20
CA ALA A 31 4.43 10.57 10.57
C ALA A 31 5.20 11.88 10.73
N VAL A 32 4.60 12.85 11.43
CA VAL A 32 5.27 14.08 11.82
C VAL A 32 6.15 13.78 13.03
N THR A 33 7.39 14.25 13.01
CA THR A 33 8.35 14.07 14.12
C THR A 33 8.83 15.42 14.65
N GLN A 34 9.42 15.44 15.84
CA GLN A 34 10.04 16.65 16.41
C GLN A 34 9.10 17.86 16.50
N VAL A 35 7.96 17.70 17.16
CA VAL A 35 7.01 18.81 17.36
C VAL A 35 7.48 19.71 18.51
N SER A 36 8.05 20.86 18.19
CA SER A 36 8.58 21.84 19.16
C SER A 36 8.03 23.25 18.87
N PRO A 37 7.89 24.11 19.90
CA PRO A 37 7.50 25.52 19.68
C PRO A 37 8.54 26.29 18.87
N HIS A 38 9.83 25.97 19.05
CA HIS A 38 10.96 26.77 18.56
C HIS A 38 11.73 26.12 17.40
N SER A 39 11.34 24.90 16.99
CA SER A 39 12.00 24.18 15.91
C SER A 39 10.97 23.71 14.89
N PRO A 40 11.29 23.75 13.59
CA PRO A 40 10.40 23.24 12.57
C PRO A 40 10.20 21.72 12.74
N PRO A 41 9.00 21.21 12.48
CA PRO A 41 8.69 19.79 12.58
C PRO A 41 9.45 18.99 11.52
N GLY A 42 9.93 17.83 11.94
CA GLY A 42 10.47 16.81 11.05
C GLY A 42 9.41 15.82 10.59
N PHE A 43 9.87 14.74 9.97
CA PHE A 43 9.00 13.63 9.60
C PHE A 43 9.74 12.31 9.45
N SER A 44 8.96 11.25 9.33
CA SER A 44 9.40 9.96 8.83
C SER A 44 8.32 9.31 7.96
N CYS A 45 8.76 8.48 7.02
CA CYS A 45 7.88 7.62 6.24
C CYS A 45 8.02 6.17 6.73
N GLN A 46 6.89 5.53 7.01
CA GLN A 46 6.82 4.09 7.17
C GLN A 46 6.52 3.46 5.82
N CYS A 47 7.50 2.72 5.28
CA CYS A 47 7.37 2.15 3.96
C CYS A 47 6.53 0.87 3.97
N PRO A 48 5.71 0.66 2.92
CA PRO A 48 5.05 -0.60 2.70
C PRO A 48 6.07 -1.66 2.30
N LEU A 49 5.66 -2.92 2.45
CA LEU A 49 6.47 -4.06 2.07
C LEU A 49 6.86 -3.97 0.58
N GLY A 50 8.15 -4.18 0.30
CA GLY A 50 8.70 -4.09 -1.05
C GLY A 50 9.25 -2.71 -1.43
N PHE A 51 9.21 -1.72 -0.53
CA PHE A 51 9.79 -0.39 -0.75
C PHE A 51 10.73 0.04 0.38
N THR A 52 11.70 0.89 0.07
CA THR A 52 12.72 1.40 0.98
C THR A 52 13.09 2.85 0.65
N ALA A 53 14.11 3.38 1.35
CA ALA A 53 14.56 4.76 1.39
C ALA A 53 13.61 5.70 2.16
N SER A 54 14.03 6.95 2.32
CA SER A 54 13.40 7.90 3.25
C SER A 54 12.00 8.33 2.84
N LEU A 55 11.66 8.22 1.54
CA LEU A 55 10.35 8.54 0.99
C LEU A 55 9.63 7.31 0.40
N CYS A 56 10.15 6.10 0.64
CA CYS A 56 9.60 4.85 0.09
C CYS A 56 9.62 4.80 -1.44
N GLU A 57 10.58 5.48 -2.06
CA GLU A 57 10.71 5.68 -3.50
C GLU A 57 11.49 4.55 -4.20
N ILE A 58 12.28 3.78 -3.44
CA ILE A 58 13.11 2.71 -4.01
C ILE A 58 12.40 1.36 -3.83
N PRO A 59 12.08 0.64 -4.91
CA PRO A 59 11.59 -0.73 -4.81
C PRO A 59 12.71 -1.68 -4.37
N ILE A 60 12.36 -2.64 -3.53
CA ILE A 60 13.24 -3.73 -3.09
C ILE A 60 12.95 -4.94 -3.96
N SER A 61 14.00 -5.66 -4.35
CA SER A 61 13.80 -6.91 -5.07
C SER A 61 13.03 -7.93 -4.22
N ASN A 62 12.00 -8.52 -4.79
CA ASN A 62 11.02 -9.33 -4.09
C ASN A 62 10.45 -10.46 -4.97
N ALA A 63 9.64 -11.32 -4.36
CA ALA A 63 9.07 -12.49 -5.03
C ALA A 63 8.10 -12.18 -6.19
N CYS A 64 7.61 -10.94 -6.32
CA CYS A 64 6.75 -10.53 -7.43
C CYS A 64 7.53 -10.04 -8.66
N ASP A 65 8.84 -9.79 -8.55
CA ASP A 65 9.66 -9.25 -9.66
C ASP A 65 9.69 -10.17 -10.88
N SER A 66 9.67 -11.48 -10.64
CA SER A 66 9.63 -12.51 -11.70
C SER A 66 8.27 -12.66 -12.36
N LYS A 67 7.27 -11.85 -11.96
CA LYS A 67 5.87 -11.91 -12.42
C LYS A 67 5.29 -13.33 -12.34
N PRO A 68 5.28 -13.95 -11.15
CA PRO A 68 4.87 -15.35 -10.98
C PRO A 68 3.37 -15.57 -11.19
N CYS A 69 2.55 -14.53 -11.08
CA CYS A 69 1.11 -14.62 -11.25
C CYS A 69 0.71 -14.55 -12.73
N GLN A 70 0.14 -15.65 -13.23
CA GLN A 70 -0.32 -15.76 -14.62
C GLN A 70 -1.76 -15.25 -14.81
N ASN A 71 -2.21 -15.18 -16.07
CA ASN A 71 -3.60 -14.87 -16.46
C ASN A 71 -4.15 -13.56 -15.88
N GLY A 72 -3.30 -12.54 -15.79
CA GLY A 72 -3.70 -11.23 -15.25
C GLY A 72 -3.91 -11.20 -13.73
N GLY A 73 -3.44 -12.22 -13.00
CA GLY A 73 -3.46 -12.21 -11.54
C GLY A 73 -2.59 -11.10 -10.94
N THR A 74 -3.07 -10.45 -9.88
CA THR A 74 -2.30 -9.46 -9.12
C THR A 74 -1.40 -10.17 -8.12
N CYS A 75 -0.10 -9.85 -8.14
CA CYS A 75 0.86 -10.37 -7.16
C CYS A 75 0.81 -9.54 -5.88
N TRP A 76 0.60 -10.20 -4.74
CA TRP A 76 0.60 -9.59 -3.42
C TRP A 76 1.74 -10.19 -2.60
N LEU A 77 2.61 -9.34 -2.04
CA LEU A 77 3.67 -9.80 -1.17
C LEU A 77 3.10 -10.14 0.21
N HIS A 78 3.40 -11.34 0.70
CA HIS A 78 3.21 -11.67 2.12
C HIS A 78 4.43 -11.24 2.93
N ASN A 79 5.62 -11.47 2.36
CA ASN A 79 6.91 -10.92 2.81
C ASN A 79 7.78 -10.70 1.57
N ILE A 80 9.06 -10.29 1.73
CA ILE A 80 9.93 -10.01 0.57
C ILE A 80 10.24 -11.26 -0.29
N LYS A 81 10.14 -12.47 0.27
CA LYS A 81 10.46 -13.74 -0.42
C LYS A 81 9.24 -14.56 -0.80
N GLU A 82 8.08 -14.26 -0.22
CA GLU A 82 6.84 -15.01 -0.41
C GLU A 82 5.75 -14.09 -0.95
N HIS A 83 5.06 -14.59 -1.97
CA HIS A 83 3.96 -13.88 -2.60
C HIS A 83 2.71 -14.77 -2.66
N ARG A 84 1.58 -14.12 -2.87
CA ARG A 84 0.27 -14.71 -3.11
C ARG A 84 -0.29 -14.09 -4.38
N CYS A 85 -0.81 -14.92 -5.27
CA CYS A 85 -1.52 -14.43 -6.44
C CYS A 85 -3.00 -14.26 -6.11
N ASN A 86 -3.51 -13.06 -6.29
CA ASN A 86 -4.94 -12.84 -6.36
C ASN A 86 -5.37 -12.97 -7.82
N CYS A 87 -6.13 -14.01 -8.13
CA CYS A 87 -6.60 -14.26 -9.49
C CYS A 87 -7.68 -13.22 -9.87
N ALA A 88 -7.75 -12.88 -11.17
CA ALA A 88 -8.86 -12.08 -11.67
C ALA A 88 -10.20 -12.83 -11.47
N PRO A 89 -11.34 -12.10 -11.33
CA PRO A 89 -12.66 -12.72 -11.20
C PRO A 89 -12.89 -13.79 -12.28
N GLY A 90 -13.28 -15.01 -11.88
CA GLY A 90 -13.46 -16.15 -12.78
C GLY A 90 -12.28 -17.15 -12.82
N PHE A 91 -11.18 -16.88 -12.12
CA PHE A 91 -10.03 -17.78 -11.97
C PHE A 91 -9.74 -18.04 -10.48
N THR A 92 -9.43 -19.29 -10.10
CA THR A 92 -9.04 -19.63 -8.72
C THR A 92 -7.82 -20.55 -8.68
N GLY A 93 -6.77 -20.13 -7.97
CA GLY A 93 -5.76 -20.93 -7.24
C GLY A 93 -5.04 -22.10 -7.93
N MET A 94 -3.74 -21.89 -8.22
CA MET A 94 -2.59 -22.79 -8.50
C MET A 94 -2.73 -23.94 -9.53
N HIS A 95 -3.93 -24.43 -9.79
CA HIS A 95 -4.22 -25.35 -10.88
C HIS A 95 -5.35 -24.76 -11.70
N ILE A 96 -5.16 -24.75 -13.02
CA ILE A 96 -6.18 -24.36 -14.01
C ILE A 96 -7.37 -25.33 -13.85
N THR A 97 -8.31 -24.96 -12.99
CA THR A 97 -9.67 -25.48 -13.00
C THR A 97 -10.59 -24.29 -12.88
N ILE A 98 -11.02 -23.83 -14.05
CA ILE A 98 -12.23 -23.04 -14.26
C ILE A 98 -13.37 -23.64 -13.42
N LEU A 99 -13.70 -23.04 -12.28
CA LEU A 99 -15.00 -23.26 -11.62
C LEU A 99 -16.02 -22.28 -12.21
N TYR A 100 -16.23 -22.35 -13.52
CA TYR A 100 -17.55 -22.02 -14.03
C TYR A 100 -18.47 -23.18 -13.61
N HIS A 101 -19.31 -22.90 -12.61
CA HIS A 101 -20.34 -23.77 -12.05
C HIS A 101 -19.88 -25.03 -11.31
N ARG A 102 -19.78 -24.96 -9.98
CA ARG A 102 -20.56 -25.89 -9.13
C ARG A 102 -20.65 -25.43 -7.67
N PHE A 103 -21.88 -25.05 -7.32
CA PHE A 103 -22.49 -25.06 -5.99
C PHE A 103 -22.15 -23.93 -5.00
N ASN A 104 -22.96 -22.87 -5.02
CA ASN A 104 -23.82 -22.61 -3.85
C ASN A 104 -25.24 -22.19 -4.28
N THR A 105 -26.18 -23.01 -3.84
CA THR A 105 -27.63 -22.85 -3.80
C THR A 105 -28.12 -21.42 -3.54
N ILE A 106 -28.97 -20.90 -4.44
CA ILE A 106 -30.31 -20.32 -4.20
C ILE A 106 -30.80 -19.71 -5.52
N PHE A 107 -31.64 -20.45 -6.24
CA PHE A 107 -32.63 -19.90 -7.17
C PHE A 107 -33.98 -20.43 -6.69
N LEU A 108 -34.51 -19.78 -5.65
CA LEU A 108 -35.91 -19.84 -5.29
C LEU A 108 -36.42 -18.43 -5.61
N LEU A 109 -37.18 -18.30 -6.70
CA LEU A 109 -38.45 -17.57 -6.77
C LEU A 109 -38.87 -17.40 -8.24
N MET A 110 -40.03 -18.00 -8.52
CA MET A 110 -40.95 -17.84 -9.66
C MET A 110 -40.57 -18.52 -10.98
#